data_AF-J9A7P1-F1
#
_entry.id   AF-J9A7P1-F1
#
_cell.length_a   1.000
_cell.length_b   1.000
_cell.length_c   1.000
_cell.angle_alpha   90.00
_cell.angle_beta   90.00
_cell.angle_gamma   90.00
#
_symmetry.space_group_name_H-M   'P 1'
#
loop_
_entity.id
_entity.type
_entity.pdbx_description
1 polymer ?
#
loop_
_entity_poly.entity_id
_entity_poly.type
_entity_poly.pdbx_seq_one_letter_code
_entity_poly.pdbx_strand_id
1 'polypeptide(L)' 'MPCGSTVGPILSTRLAIQTVDVGCPQLAMHSIRELTSTSSIHQATMLYSEKRSP' A
#
# COMPACT_ATOMS: atom_id res chain seq x y z
N MET A 1 -18.39 9.70 0.09
CA MET A 1 -17.31 10.20 0.97
C MET A 1 -16.08 10.41 0.11
N PRO A 2 -15.46 11.60 0.06
CA PRO A 2 -14.17 11.77 -0.60
C PRO A 2 -13.05 11.06 0.16
N CYS A 3 -12.04 10.55 -0.55
CA CYS A 3 -10.83 9.96 0.01
C CYS A 3 -9.58 10.57 -0.65
N GLY A 4 -8.41 10.43 -0.01
CA GLY A 4 -7.15 10.86 -0.60
C GLY A 4 -6.80 10.08 -1.87
N SER A 5 -6.10 10.73 -2.79
CA SER A 5 -5.57 10.09 -3.99
C SER A 5 -4.18 9.50 -3.74
N THR A 6 -3.80 8.55 -4.60
CA THR A 6 -2.52 7.84 -4.60
C THR A 6 -1.86 7.93 -5.98
N VAL A 7 -0.67 7.37 -6.14
CA VAL A 7 0.05 7.37 -7.43
C VAL A 7 -0.44 6.31 -8.41
N GLY A 8 -1.13 5.25 -7.97
CA GLY A 8 -1.57 4.14 -8.83
C GLY A 8 -2.37 4.55 -10.07
N PRO A 9 -3.40 5.42 -9.97
CA PRO A 9 -4.12 5.93 -11.14
C PRO A 9 -3.23 6.68 -12.14
N ILE A 10 -2.22 7.42 -11.65
CA ILE A 10 -1.27 8.13 -12.50
C ILE A 10 -0.35 7.14 -13.22
N LEU A 11 0.15 6.12 -12.50
CA LEU A 11 1.03 5.09 -13.05
C LEU A 11 0.31 4.23 -14.09
N SER A 12 -0.89 3.74 -13.80
CA SER A 12 -1.67 2.93 -14.75
C SER A 12 -1.98 3.69 -16.04
N THR A 13 -2.38 4.96 -15.93
CA THR A 13 -2.71 5.78 -17.11
C THR A 13 -1.47 6.05 -17.97
N ARG A 14 -0.32 6.33 -17.36
CA ARG A 14 0.89 6.72 -18.09
C ARG A 14 1.67 5.55 -18.66
N LEU A 15 1.63 4.38 -18.00
CA LEU A 15 2.38 3.21 -18.40
C LEU A 15 1.53 2.17 -19.15
N ALA A 16 0.20 2.33 -19.15
CA ALA A 16 -0.74 1.34 -19.68
C ALA A 16 -0.57 -0.06 -19.04
N ILE A 17 -0.16 -0.11 -17.77
CA ILE A 17 0.01 -1.33 -16.99
C ILE A 17 -1.08 -1.39 -15.93
N GLN A 18 -1.64 -2.57 -15.69
CA GLN A 18 -2.59 -2.79 -14.61
C GLN A 18 -1.89 -2.58 -13.25
N THR A 19 -2.40 -1.65 -12.45
CA THR A 19 -1.84 -1.32 -11.13
C THR A 19 -2.84 -1.60 -10.03
N VAL A 20 -2.34 -2.00 -8.86
CA VAL A 20 -3.11 -2.08 -7.63
C VAL A 20 -2.37 -1.29 -6.55
N ASP A 21 -3.09 -0.42 -5.84
CA ASP A 21 -2.56 0.27 -4.67
C ASP A 21 -2.92 -0.53 -3.41
N VAL A 22 -1.90 -0.95 -2.66
CA VAL A 22 -2.06 -1.68 -1.40
C VAL A 22 -1.08 -1.15 -0.35
N GLY A 23 -1.47 -1.24 0.92
CA GLY A 23 -0.67 -0.79 2.04
C GLY A 23 -1.15 -1.37 3.37
N CYS A 24 -0.36 -1.17 4.42
CA CYS A 24 -0.72 -1.61 5.77
C CYS A 24 -1.81 -0.68 6.36
N PRO A 25 -2.83 -1.22 7.04
CA PRO A 25 -3.81 -0.39 7.72
C PRO A 25 -3.16 0.39 8.86
N GLN A 26 -3.53 1.66 8.99
CA GLN A 26 -3.07 2.56 10.04
C GLN A 26 -4.19 3.50 10.49
N LEU A 27 -4.03 4.05 11.69
CA LEU A 27 -4.93 5.05 12.28
C LEU A 27 -4.20 6.38 12.46
N ALA A 28 -4.97 7.46 12.39
CA ALA A 28 -4.51 8.84 12.52
C ALA A 28 -3.49 9.28 11.45
N MET A 29 -3.69 8.84 10.20
CA MET A 29 -2.85 9.26 9.05
C MET A 29 -2.73 10.80 9.00
N HIS A 30 -1.48 11.29 8.89
CA HIS A 30 -1.07 12.69 8.96
C HIS A 30 -1.05 13.34 10.37
N SER A 31 -1.19 12.56 11.44
CA SER A 31 -0.93 13.01 12.81
C SER A 31 0.58 13.12 13.09
N ILE A 32 0.97 13.91 14.09
CA ILE A 32 2.35 13.89 14.65
C ILE A 32 2.73 12.49 15.19
N ARG A 33 1.73 11.67 15.54
CA ARG A 33 1.89 10.29 15.97
C ARG A 33 0.80 9.42 15.35
N GLU A 34 1.21 8.50 14.47
CA GLU A 34 0.36 7.49 13.83
C GLU A 34 0.40 6.16 14.62
N LEU A 35 -0.56 5.27 14.36
CA LEU A 35 -0.65 3.94 14.98
C LEU A 35 -0.90 2.86 13.93
N THR A 36 -0.19 1.73 14.03
CA THR A 36 -0.38 0.57 13.15
C THR A 36 -0.16 -0.75 13.91
N SER A 37 -0.61 -1.86 13.33
CA SER A 37 -0.39 -3.20 13.87
C SER A 37 1.01 -3.70 13.51
N THR A 38 1.73 -4.28 14.47
CA THR A 38 3.04 -4.89 14.22
C THR A 38 2.96 -6.09 13.27
N SER A 39 1.85 -6.84 13.29
CA SER A 39 1.63 -7.96 12.37
C SER A 39 1.52 -7.54 10.91
N SER A 40 1.06 -6.30 10.65
CA SER A 40 0.89 -5.79 9.28
C SER A 40 2.22 -5.64 8.56
N ILE A 41 3.30 -5.35 9.29
CA ILE A 41 4.66 -5.25 8.75
C ILE A 41 5.16 -6.62 8.29
N HIS A 42 4.93 -7.66 9.11
CA HIS A 42 5.28 -9.03 8.73
C HIS A 42 4.51 -9.47 7.48
N GLN A 43 3.20 -9.22 7.42
CA GLN A 43 2.37 -9.54 6.26
C GLN A 43 2.82 -8.81 4.99
N ALA A 44 3.11 -7.50 5.08
CA ALA A 44 3.62 -6.73 3.95
C ALA A 44 5.00 -7.24 3.49
N THR A 45 5.86 -7.60 4.43
CA THR A 45 7.17 -8.19 4.12
C THR A 45 6.99 -9.50 3.36
N MET A 46 6.09 -10.38 3.81
CA MET A 46 5.80 -11.63 3.11
C MET A 46 5.23 -11.39 1.71
N LEU A 47 4.27 -10.46 1.57
CA LEU A 47 3.66 -10.13 0.29
C LEU A 47 4.67 -9.64 -0.77
N TYR A 48 5.61 -8.79 -0.37
CA TYR A 48 6.59 -8.21 -1.31
C TYR A 48 7.88 -9.03 -1.43
N SER A 49 8.18 -9.88 -0.45
CA SER A 49 9.37 -10.74 -0.44
C SER A 49 9.14 -12.06 -1.17
N GLU A 50 7.93 -12.38 -1.64
CA GLU A 50 7.74 -13.53 -2.51
C GLU A 50 8.59 -13.38 -3.78
N LYS A 51 9.78 -13.99 -3.73
CA LYS A 51 10.35 -14.61 -4.93
C LYS A 51 9.32 -15.64 -5.32
N ARG A 52 8.56 -15.33 -6.38
CA ARG A 52 7.73 -16.26 -7.13
C ARG A 52 8.43 -17.62 -7.12
N SER A 53 7.97 -18.53 -6.26
CA SER A 53 8.33 -19.94 -6.36
C SER A 53 7.96 -20.37 -7.79
N PRO A 54 8.79 -21.17 -8.47
CA PRO A 54 8.55 -21.57 -9.86
C PRO A 54 7.14 -22.10 -10.08
#